data_AF-A0A1U7DV76-F1
#
_entry.id   AF-A0A1U7DV76-F1
#
_cell.length_a   1.000
_cell.length_b   1.000
_cell.length_c   1.000
_cell.angle_alpha   90.00
_cell.angle_beta   90.00
_cell.angle_gamma   90.00
#
_symmetry.space_group_name_H-M   'P 1'
#
loop_
_entity.id
_entity.type
_entity.pdbx_description
1 polymer ?
#
loop_
_entity_poly.entity_id
_entity_poly.type
_entity_poly.pdbx_seq_one_letter_code
_entity_poly.pdbx_strand_id
1 'polypeptide(L)'
;MTTNHMKQLKSGLNIFDLLFFVFLFISVIVSIISIKRDLVYVMPLTIVCVCLSYIYQKKNNSNFVYIFGLLVLLVSDVLASLDFQTHFIYITILTTIYLICSTYAIRGYVTKEKLKSILSFTTFLTVGLLSYIIYILIDLLFSVLPGNTMFLVFTATICLIVFLITIAFIYIGYNYKTGTMLLTSGLFCFFQVSLSIINEFLHYNKTFVTIIMICHTLAVYLLKSFLVSTNPLKKEEIINKFI
;
A
#
# COMPACT_ATOMS: atom_id res chain seq x y z
N MET A 1 20.86 31.44 -4.40
CA MET A 1 20.76 30.04 -4.85
C MET A 1 20.90 29.00 -3.72
N THR A 2 21.14 29.40 -2.46
CA THR A 2 21.40 28.51 -1.32
C THR A 2 20.19 28.26 -0.40
N THR A 3 19.07 28.95 -0.59
CA THR A 3 17.88 28.85 0.28
C THR A 3 16.90 27.72 -0.06
N ASN A 4 16.98 27.13 -1.27
CA ASN A 4 16.09 26.03 -1.67
C ASN A 4 16.56 24.64 -1.22
N HIS A 5 17.85 24.45 -0.94
CA HIS A 5 18.36 23.16 -0.46
C HIS A 5 18.02 22.87 1.00
N MET A 6 17.78 23.89 1.83
CA MET A 6 17.37 23.70 3.24
C MET A 6 15.89 23.38 3.43
N LYS A 7 15.03 23.56 2.41
CA LYS A 7 13.61 23.20 2.49
C LYS A 7 13.32 21.73 2.16
N GLN A 8 14.22 21.06 1.45
CA GLN A 8 14.04 19.64 1.06
C GLN A 8 14.40 18.64 2.16
N LEU A 9 15.06 19.07 3.24
CA LEU A 9 15.54 18.18 4.33
C LEU A 9 14.83 18.37 5.67
N LYS A 10 13.70 19.09 5.71
CA LYS A 10 13.02 19.45 6.95
C LYS A 10 11.55 19.01 7.00
N SER A 11 11.26 17.76 6.64
CA SER A 11 10.08 17.09 7.22
C SER A 11 10.57 16.24 8.39
N GLY A 12 10.88 16.89 9.51
CA GLY A 12 11.15 16.18 10.76
C GLY A 12 9.97 15.28 11.12
N LEU A 13 10.25 14.20 11.84
CA LEU A 13 9.22 13.33 12.43
C LEU A 13 8.19 14.19 13.15
N ASN A 14 6.94 14.11 12.70
CA ASN A 14 5.84 14.79 13.39
C ASN A 14 5.34 13.94 14.56
N ILE A 15 4.59 14.54 15.49
CA ILE A 15 3.95 13.84 16.60
C ILE A 15 3.07 12.68 16.12
N PHE A 16 2.38 12.83 14.98
CA PHE A 16 1.60 11.75 14.39
C PHE A 16 2.46 10.59 13.86
N ASP A 17 3.69 10.86 13.41
CA ASP A 17 4.62 9.80 13.00
C ASP A 17 5.15 9.04 14.22
N LEU A 18 5.42 9.74 15.32
CA LEU A 18 5.81 9.13 16.58
C LEU A 18 4.67 8.26 17.16
N LEU A 19 3.43 8.79 17.16
CA LEU A 19 2.24 8.04 17.57
C LEU A 19 2.01 6.81 16.68
N PHE A 20 2.24 6.93 15.37
CA PHE A 20 2.19 5.78 14.46
C PHE A 20 3.14 4.66 14.91
N PHE A 21 4.40 4.97 15.23
CA PHE A 21 5.35 3.95 15.69
C PHE A 21 4.96 3.34 17.04
N VAL A 22 4.39 4.13 17.95
CA VAL A 22 3.86 3.63 19.23
C VAL A 22 2.70 2.66 18.99
N PHE A 23 1.70 3.04 18.20
CA PHE A 23 0.56 2.16 17.92
C PHE A 23 0.95 0.94 17.09
N LEU A 24 1.93 1.06 16.19
CA LEU A 24 2.51 -0.08 15.49
C LEU A 24 3.13 -1.07 16.47
N PHE A 25 3.96 -0.59 17.40
CA PHE A 25 4.58 -1.42 18.42
C PHE A 25 3.56 -2.12 19.31
N ILE A 26 2.53 -1.38 19.77
CA ILE A 26 1.41 -1.97 20.53
C ILE A 26 0.67 -3.02 19.68
N SER A 27 0.43 -2.75 18.40
CA SER A 27 -0.25 -3.70 17.51
C SER A 27 0.55 -5.00 17.34
N VAL A 28 1.88 -4.93 17.27
CA VAL A 28 2.76 -6.11 17.23
C VAL A 28 2.65 -6.91 18.53
N ILE A 29 2.66 -6.24 19.69
CA ILE A 29 2.50 -6.92 20.97
C ILE A 29 1.15 -7.62 21.06
N VAL A 30 0.08 -6.91 20.69
CA VAL A 30 -1.29 -7.46 20.69
C VAL A 30 -1.41 -8.62 19.72
N SER A 31 -0.81 -8.57 18.52
CA SER A 31 -0.88 -9.67 17.55
C SER A 31 -0.16 -10.94 18.01
N ILE A 32 0.89 -10.81 18.82
CA ILE A 32 1.64 -11.95 19.38
C ILE A 32 0.89 -12.57 20.55
N ILE A 33 0.39 -11.74 21.48
CA ILE A 33 -0.13 -12.21 22.77
C ILE A 33 -1.63 -12.54 22.70
N SER A 34 -2.39 -11.70 21.99
CA SER A 34 -3.86 -11.67 22.09
C SER A 34 -4.52 -12.46 20.97
N ILE A 35 -5.85 -12.43 20.94
CA ILE A 35 -6.63 -13.01 19.84
C ILE A 35 -6.71 -11.96 18.73
N LYS A 36 -6.77 -12.38 17.46
CA LYS A 36 -6.86 -11.48 16.31
C LYS A 36 -7.94 -10.39 16.46
N ARG A 37 -9.07 -10.72 17.07
CA ARG A 37 -10.19 -9.79 17.29
C ARG A 37 -9.79 -8.55 18.10
N ASP A 38 -8.80 -8.67 18.97
CA ASP A 38 -8.34 -7.55 19.80
C ASP A 38 -7.56 -6.50 18.98
N LEU A 39 -7.11 -6.85 17.77
CA LEU A 39 -6.47 -5.90 16.84
C LEU A 39 -7.42 -4.80 16.36
N VAL A 40 -8.75 -5.00 16.45
CA VAL A 40 -9.76 -3.98 16.16
C VAL A 40 -9.51 -2.69 16.94
N TYR A 41 -8.96 -2.77 18.16
CA TYR A 41 -8.76 -1.60 19.01
C TYR A 41 -7.48 -0.82 18.69
N VAL A 42 -6.49 -1.44 18.03
CA VAL A 42 -5.15 -0.84 17.86
C VAL A 42 -4.80 -0.63 16.39
N MET A 43 -5.12 -1.59 15.52
CA MET A 43 -4.76 -1.52 14.09
C MET A 43 -5.40 -0.31 13.40
N PRO A 44 -6.70 0.01 13.58
CA PRO A 44 -7.28 1.23 13.00
C PRO A 44 -6.61 2.52 13.46
N LEU A 45 -6.07 2.56 14.70
CA LEU A 45 -5.37 3.75 15.20
C LEU A 45 -4.08 4.02 14.43
N THR A 46 -3.41 2.98 13.93
CA THR A 46 -2.23 3.15 13.05
C THR A 46 -2.61 3.88 11.76
N ILE A 47 -3.74 3.51 11.14
CA ILE A 47 -4.24 4.14 9.91
C ILE A 47 -4.70 5.57 10.17
N VAL A 48 -5.38 5.82 11.31
CA VAL A 48 -5.74 7.17 11.75
C VAL A 48 -4.49 8.05 11.88
N CYS A 49 -3.43 7.54 12.50
CA CYS A 49 -2.18 8.29 12.63
C CYS A 49 -1.55 8.60 11.27
N VAL A 50 -1.56 7.66 10.31
CA VAL A 50 -1.08 7.91 8.95
C VAL A 50 -1.92 8.99 8.26
N CYS A 51 -3.24 8.92 8.40
CA CYS A 51 -4.17 9.91 7.82
C CYS A 51 -3.94 11.31 8.37
N LEU A 52 -3.88 11.45 9.70
CA LEU A 52 -3.60 12.73 10.36
C LEU A 52 -2.21 13.27 10.01
N SER A 53 -1.20 12.39 9.97
CA SER A 53 0.15 12.76 9.52
C SER A 53 0.15 13.30 8.10
N TYR A 54 -0.55 12.64 7.17
CA TYR A 54 -0.68 13.10 5.79
C TYR A 54 -1.32 14.48 5.69
N ILE A 55 -2.48 14.67 6.34
CA ILE A 55 -3.22 15.95 6.33
C ILE A 55 -2.35 17.07 6.91
N TYR A 56 -1.69 16.80 8.04
CA TYR A 56 -0.83 17.79 8.70
C TYR A 56 0.35 18.21 7.81
N GLN A 57 1.01 17.26 7.13
CA GLN A 57 2.19 17.54 6.32
C GLN A 57 1.85 18.18 4.98
N LYS A 58 0.72 17.83 4.36
CA LYS A 58 0.28 18.40 3.07
C LYS A 58 -0.59 19.66 3.18
N LYS A 59 -1.13 19.99 4.36
CA LYS A 59 -2.03 21.13 4.65
C LYS A 59 -3.02 21.41 3.50
N ASN A 60 -2.69 22.35 2.61
CA ASN A 60 -3.56 22.85 1.54
C ASN A 60 -3.47 22.10 0.20
N ASN A 61 -2.49 21.21 0.02
CA ASN A 61 -2.29 20.43 -1.22
C ASN A 61 -2.58 18.94 -1.02
N SER A 62 -3.43 18.63 -0.03
CA SER A 62 -3.79 17.26 0.34
C SER A 62 -4.63 16.63 -0.76
N ASN A 63 -4.24 15.43 -1.21
CA ASN A 63 -5.02 14.69 -2.19
C ASN A 63 -6.23 14.06 -1.49
N PHE A 64 -7.41 14.65 -1.66
CA PHE A 64 -8.65 14.15 -1.07
C PHE A 64 -8.99 12.71 -1.47
N VAL A 65 -8.60 12.27 -2.66
CA VAL A 65 -8.80 10.88 -3.11
C VAL A 65 -8.00 9.91 -2.24
N TYR A 66 -6.77 10.27 -1.86
CA TYR A 66 -5.96 9.44 -0.98
C TYR A 66 -6.53 9.40 0.45
N ILE A 67 -6.99 10.55 0.98
CA ILE A 67 -7.63 10.61 2.30
C ILE A 67 -8.89 9.72 2.32
N PHE A 68 -9.73 9.82 1.30
CA PHE A 68 -10.90 8.96 1.14
C PHE A 68 -10.51 7.48 1.10
N GLY A 69 -9.47 7.14 0.33
CA GLY A 69 -8.90 5.78 0.31
C GLY A 69 -8.50 5.28 1.70
N LEU A 70 -7.84 6.11 2.52
CA LEU A 70 -7.46 5.74 3.88
C LEU A 70 -8.68 5.51 4.80
N LEU A 71 -9.75 6.27 4.65
CA LEU A 71 -11.00 6.06 5.40
C LEU A 71 -11.67 4.74 5.02
N VAL A 72 -11.70 4.42 3.72
CA VAL A 72 -12.20 3.14 3.21
C VAL A 72 -11.36 1.98 3.74
N LEU A 73 -10.02 2.13 3.75
CA LEU A 73 -9.11 1.14 4.30
C LEU A 73 -9.35 0.90 5.80
N LEU A 74 -9.59 1.97 6.57
CA LEU A 74 -9.89 1.86 8.00
C LEU A 74 -11.12 0.98 8.26
N VAL A 75 -12.19 1.16 7.48
CA VAL A 75 -13.39 0.31 7.59
C VAL A 75 -13.06 -1.15 7.23
N SER A 76 -12.25 -1.35 6.18
CA SER A 76 -11.79 -2.68 5.77
C SER A 76 -11.03 -3.39 6.89
N ASP A 77 -10.14 -2.68 7.58
CA ASP A 77 -9.32 -3.22 8.68
C ASP A 77 -10.17 -3.65 9.88
N VAL A 78 -11.20 -2.87 10.21
CA VAL A 78 -12.15 -3.23 11.27
C VAL A 78 -12.88 -4.52 10.92
N LEU A 79 -13.40 -4.64 9.69
CA LEU A 79 -14.10 -5.85 9.24
C LEU A 79 -13.17 -7.07 9.22
N ALA A 80 -11.96 -6.90 8.69
CA ALA A 80 -10.94 -7.95 8.61
C ALA A 80 -10.50 -8.46 9.99
N SER A 81 -10.44 -7.56 10.98
CA SER A 81 -10.04 -7.90 12.35
C SER A 81 -11.18 -8.56 13.13
N LEU A 82 -12.45 -8.21 12.85
CA LEU A 82 -13.61 -8.85 13.47
C LEU A 82 -13.79 -10.29 12.98
N ASP A 83 -13.98 -10.47 11.67
CA ASP A 83 -14.12 -11.78 11.04
C ASP A 83 -13.89 -11.63 9.53
N PHE A 84 -12.73 -12.09 9.06
CA PHE A 84 -12.32 -11.94 7.68
C PHE A 84 -13.16 -12.77 6.71
N GLN A 85 -13.50 -14.01 7.07
CA GLN A 85 -14.22 -14.93 6.20
C GLN A 85 -15.67 -14.46 6.02
N THR A 86 -16.34 -14.12 7.13
CA THR A 86 -17.74 -13.65 7.10
C THR A 86 -17.88 -12.34 6.32
N HIS A 87 -16.91 -11.43 6.42
CA HIS A 87 -16.97 -10.12 5.76
C HIS A 87 -16.15 -10.05 4.45
N PHE A 88 -15.70 -11.19 3.92
CA PHE A 88 -14.75 -11.24 2.80
C PHE A 88 -15.17 -10.38 1.59
N ILE A 89 -16.45 -10.43 1.22
CA ILE A 89 -17.01 -9.64 0.11
C ILE A 89 -16.83 -8.14 0.35
N TYR A 90 -17.19 -7.66 1.55
CA TYR A 90 -17.07 -6.25 1.91
C TYR A 90 -15.62 -5.81 1.97
N ILE A 91 -14.74 -6.63 2.58
CA ILE A 91 -13.30 -6.38 2.64
C ILE A 91 -12.72 -6.28 1.22
N THR A 92 -13.14 -7.16 0.30
CA THR A 92 -12.69 -7.16 -1.10
C THR A 92 -13.13 -5.88 -1.83
N ILE A 93 -14.37 -5.45 -1.65
CA ILE A 93 -14.89 -4.21 -2.25
C ILE A 93 -14.13 -2.98 -1.71
N LEU A 94 -13.99 -2.88 -0.39
CA LEU A 94 -13.29 -1.75 0.25
C LEU A 94 -11.81 -1.70 -0.16
N THR A 95 -11.13 -2.85 -0.19
CA THR A 95 -9.74 -2.96 -0.65
C THR A 95 -9.61 -2.56 -2.12
N THR A 96 -10.56 -2.95 -2.98
CA THR A 96 -10.59 -2.52 -4.38
C THR A 96 -10.71 -1.00 -4.51
N ILE A 97 -11.62 -0.39 -3.76
CA ILE A 97 -11.79 1.08 -3.74
C ILE A 97 -10.51 1.75 -3.26
N TYR A 98 -9.88 1.24 -2.19
CA TYR A 98 -8.60 1.75 -1.70
C TYR A 98 -7.48 1.68 -2.77
N LEU A 99 -7.36 0.57 -3.49
CA LEU A 99 -6.37 0.38 -4.55
C LEU A 99 -6.59 1.36 -5.71
N ILE A 100 -7.85 1.59 -6.12
CA ILE A 100 -8.21 2.58 -7.13
C ILE A 100 -7.82 3.99 -6.67
N CYS A 101 -8.17 4.35 -5.42
CA CYS A 101 -7.85 5.65 -4.85
C CYS A 101 -6.34 5.88 -4.77
N SER A 102 -5.59 4.87 -4.32
CA SER A 102 -4.14 4.92 -4.21
C SER A 102 -3.46 5.03 -5.56
N THR A 103 -3.92 4.27 -6.56
CA THR A 103 -3.45 4.37 -7.96
C THR A 103 -3.70 5.77 -8.51
N TYR A 104 -4.90 6.32 -8.30
CA TYR A 104 -5.24 7.67 -8.73
C TYR A 104 -4.37 8.72 -8.03
N ALA A 105 -4.04 8.52 -6.76
CA ALA A 105 -3.20 9.44 -6.00
C ALA A 105 -1.77 9.52 -6.55
N ILE A 106 -1.23 8.41 -7.07
CA ILE A 106 0.12 8.35 -7.63
C ILE A 106 0.18 8.58 -9.15
N ARG A 107 -0.95 8.64 -9.86
CA ARG A 107 -0.99 8.77 -11.34
C ARG A 107 -0.20 9.98 -11.87
N GLY A 108 -0.19 11.08 -11.12
CA GLY A 108 0.49 12.32 -11.51
C GLY A 108 2.02 12.23 -11.47
N TYR A 109 2.55 11.17 -10.86
CA TYR A 109 3.99 10.91 -10.78
C TYR A 109 4.50 10.07 -11.96
N VAL A 110 3.60 9.47 -12.74
CA VAL A 110 3.95 8.68 -13.94
C VAL A 110 4.41 9.62 -15.04
N THR A 111 5.69 9.60 -15.36
CA THR A 111 6.27 10.33 -16.49
C THR A 111 6.13 9.54 -17.78
N LYS A 112 5.67 10.18 -18.86
CA LYS A 112 5.51 9.57 -20.20
C LYS A 112 6.83 9.36 -20.96
N GLU A 113 7.97 9.58 -20.32
CA GLU A 113 9.27 9.46 -20.98
C GLU A 113 9.60 8.02 -21.36
N LYS A 114 10.50 7.86 -22.34
CA LYS A 114 10.97 6.55 -22.80
C LYS A 114 11.50 5.76 -21.62
N LEU A 115 10.83 4.65 -21.30
CA LEU A 115 11.33 3.61 -20.41
C LEU A 115 12.76 3.29 -20.86
N LYS A 116 13.77 3.67 -20.07
CA LYS A 116 15.16 3.28 -20.32
C LYS A 116 15.23 1.78 -20.08
N SER A 117 14.98 1.05 -21.17
CA SER A 117 14.95 -0.40 -21.21
C SER A 117 16.33 -0.94 -20.94
N ILE A 118 16.49 -1.59 -19.79
CA ILE A 118 16.95 -2.97 -19.73
C ILE A 118 16.11 -3.63 -18.62
N LEU A 119 15.07 -4.38 -19.00
CA LEU A 119 14.42 -5.29 -18.05
C LEU A 119 15.47 -6.35 -17.70
N SER A 120 16.05 -6.27 -16.50
CA SER A 120 17.03 -7.25 -16.05
C SER A 120 16.38 -8.63 -15.94
N PHE A 121 17.18 -9.69 -16.08
CA PHE A 121 16.72 -11.06 -15.81
C PHE A 121 16.05 -11.19 -14.44
N THR A 122 16.56 -10.47 -13.43
CA THR A 122 15.97 -10.40 -12.09
C THR A 122 14.56 -9.82 -12.07
N THR A 123 14.27 -8.84 -12.95
CA THR A 123 12.93 -8.27 -13.08
C THR A 123 11.96 -9.28 -13.68
N PHE A 124 12.40 -10.02 -14.72
CA PHE A 124 11.58 -11.08 -15.31
C PHE A 124 11.25 -12.19 -14.31
N LEU A 125 12.25 -12.65 -13.55
CA LEU A 125 12.06 -13.65 -12.48
C LEU A 125 11.06 -13.16 -11.42
N THR A 126 11.14 -11.89 -11.03
CA THR A 126 10.23 -11.28 -10.05
C THR A 126 8.80 -11.26 -10.58
N VAL A 127 8.59 -10.83 -11.82
CA VAL A 127 7.26 -10.81 -12.45
C VAL A 127 6.69 -12.23 -12.57
N GLY A 128 7.51 -13.22 -12.95
CA GLY A 128 7.11 -14.62 -13.00
C GLY A 128 6.66 -15.14 -11.64
N LEU A 129 7.43 -14.86 -10.59
CA LEU A 129 7.10 -15.29 -9.23
C LEU A 129 5.82 -14.63 -8.71
N LEU A 130 5.64 -13.32 -8.90
CA LEU A 130 4.41 -12.62 -8.50
C LEU A 130 3.20 -13.17 -9.25
N SER A 131 3.33 -13.41 -10.55
CA SER A 131 2.25 -13.95 -11.38
C SER A 131 1.86 -15.36 -10.93
N TYR A 132 2.85 -16.19 -10.57
CA TYR A 132 2.61 -17.53 -10.04
C TYR A 132 1.90 -17.50 -8.68
N ILE A 133 2.29 -16.59 -7.78
CA ILE A 133 1.60 -16.40 -6.50
C ILE A 133 0.15 -15.99 -6.74
N ILE A 134 -0.11 -15.03 -7.62
CA ILE A 134 -1.48 -14.62 -7.97
C ILE A 134 -2.29 -15.81 -8.51
N TYR A 135 -1.69 -16.62 -9.38
CA TYR A 135 -2.34 -17.83 -9.90
C TYR A 135 -2.76 -18.78 -8.77
N ILE A 136 -1.85 -19.12 -7.85
CA ILE A 136 -2.16 -19.98 -6.70
C ILE A 136 -3.28 -19.38 -5.83
N LEU A 137 -3.24 -18.07 -5.58
CA LEU A 137 -4.26 -17.42 -4.75
C LEU A 137 -5.64 -17.47 -5.39
N ILE A 138 -5.73 -17.27 -6.71
CA ILE A 138 -6.99 -17.38 -7.44
C ILE A 138 -7.50 -18.82 -7.39
N ASP A 139 -6.64 -19.80 -7.61
CA ASP A 139 -6.99 -21.24 -7.56
C ASP A 139 -7.51 -21.63 -6.17
N LEU A 140 -6.82 -21.21 -5.11
CA LEU A 140 -7.26 -21.39 -3.72
C LEU A 140 -8.64 -20.77 -3.49
N LEU A 141 -8.84 -19.51 -3.89
CA LEU A 141 -10.13 -18.84 -3.71
C LEU A 141 -11.25 -19.50 -4.52
N PHE A 142 -10.95 -20.03 -5.71
CA PHE A 142 -11.91 -20.77 -6.52
C PHE A 142 -12.40 -22.04 -5.81
N SER A 143 -11.53 -22.67 -5.02
CA SER A 143 -11.86 -23.90 -4.28
C SER A 143 -12.68 -23.67 -3.01
N VAL A 144 -12.60 -22.46 -2.42
CA VAL A 144 -13.22 -22.16 -1.12
C VAL A 144 -14.44 -21.25 -1.23
N LEU A 145 -14.51 -20.38 -2.24
CA LEU A 145 -15.55 -19.38 -2.36
C LEU A 145 -16.68 -19.78 -3.33
N PRO A 146 -17.91 -19.31 -3.09
CA PRO A 146 -19.00 -19.50 -4.03
C PRO A 146 -18.75 -18.68 -5.32
N GLY A 147 -19.13 -19.26 -6.47
CA GLY A 147 -18.80 -18.70 -7.79
C GLY A 147 -19.30 -17.28 -8.05
N ASN A 148 -20.36 -16.83 -7.38
CA ASN A 148 -20.88 -15.46 -7.49
C ASN A 148 -19.92 -14.39 -6.91
N THR A 149 -18.97 -14.77 -6.03
CA THR A 149 -17.98 -13.85 -5.45
C THR A 149 -16.73 -13.70 -6.30
N MET A 150 -16.48 -14.63 -7.24
CA MET A 150 -15.26 -14.65 -8.04
C MET A 150 -15.10 -13.41 -8.92
N PHE A 151 -16.20 -12.83 -9.42
CA PHE A 151 -16.15 -11.57 -10.15
C PHE A 151 -15.48 -10.44 -9.36
N LEU A 152 -15.79 -10.34 -8.06
CA LEU A 152 -15.19 -9.33 -7.18
C LEU A 152 -13.71 -9.64 -6.92
N VAL A 153 -13.35 -10.91 -6.74
CA VAL A 153 -11.96 -11.36 -6.57
C VAL A 153 -11.10 -10.99 -7.79
N PHE A 154 -11.61 -11.25 -9.01
CA PHE A 154 -10.91 -10.87 -10.24
C PHE A 154 -10.76 -9.35 -10.36
N THR A 155 -11.80 -8.60 -10.02
CA THR A 155 -11.76 -7.13 -10.05
C THR A 155 -10.71 -6.59 -9.08
N ALA A 156 -10.67 -7.11 -7.85
CA ALA A 156 -9.67 -6.74 -6.85
C ALA A 156 -8.25 -7.08 -7.30
N THR A 157 -8.06 -8.28 -7.88
CA THR A 157 -6.77 -8.72 -8.44
C THR A 157 -6.29 -7.81 -9.56
N ILE A 158 -7.17 -7.44 -10.50
CA ILE A 158 -6.84 -6.50 -11.59
C ILE A 158 -6.44 -5.14 -11.01
N CYS A 159 -7.17 -4.63 -10.02
CA CYS A 159 -6.83 -3.36 -9.38
C CYS A 159 -5.47 -3.41 -8.67
N LEU A 160 -5.15 -4.53 -8.02
CA LEU A 160 -3.83 -4.74 -7.41
C LEU A 160 -2.72 -4.75 -8.46
N ILE A 161 -2.93 -5.46 -9.58
CA ILE A 161 -1.97 -5.49 -10.69
C ILE A 161 -1.76 -4.08 -11.26
N VAL A 162 -2.83 -3.33 -11.52
CA VAL A 162 -2.75 -1.95 -12.03
C VAL A 162 -2.00 -1.04 -11.06
N PHE A 163 -2.26 -1.16 -9.76
CA PHE A 163 -1.54 -0.42 -8.72
C PHE A 163 -0.03 -0.74 -8.73
N LEU A 164 0.33 -2.03 -8.75
CA LEU A 164 1.72 -2.47 -8.79
C LEU A 164 2.46 -2.03 -10.07
N ILE A 165 1.81 -2.14 -11.24
CA ILE A 165 2.37 -1.69 -12.52
C ILE A 165 2.60 -0.17 -12.47
N THR A 166 1.67 0.60 -11.91
CA THR A 166 1.82 2.05 -11.77
C THR A 166 3.02 2.41 -10.91
N ILE A 167 3.20 1.72 -9.77
CA ILE A 167 4.38 1.85 -8.91
C ILE A 167 5.67 1.49 -9.67
N ALA A 168 5.67 0.37 -10.40
CA ALA A 168 6.82 -0.08 -11.17
C ALA A 168 7.23 0.95 -12.23
N PHE A 169 6.27 1.56 -12.94
CA PHE A 169 6.56 2.62 -13.91
C PHE A 169 7.18 3.86 -13.26
N ILE A 170 6.69 4.28 -12.10
CA ILE A 170 7.27 5.42 -11.35
C ILE A 170 8.70 5.09 -10.91
N TYR A 171 8.95 3.87 -10.46
CA TYR A 171 10.26 3.39 -10.02
C TYR A 171 11.27 3.31 -11.18
N ILE A 172 10.92 2.62 -12.27
CA ILE A 172 11.78 2.42 -13.45
C ILE A 172 12.09 3.74 -14.15
N GLY A 173 11.21 4.73 -14.04
CA GLY A 173 11.48 6.08 -14.55
C GLY A 173 12.73 6.74 -13.94
N TYR A 174 13.27 6.23 -12.81
CA TYR A 174 14.42 6.80 -12.08
C TYR A 174 14.30 8.32 -11.81
N ASN A 175 13.05 8.79 -11.73
CA ASN A 175 12.74 10.20 -11.68
C ASN A 175 12.66 10.75 -10.26
N TYR A 176 12.55 9.87 -9.27
CA TYR A 176 12.36 10.24 -7.87
C TYR A 176 13.32 9.48 -6.95
N LYS A 177 14.04 10.19 -6.09
CA LYS A 177 14.95 9.60 -5.07
C LYS A 177 14.20 8.68 -4.10
N THR A 178 12.93 8.97 -3.85
CA THR A 178 11.99 8.23 -3.00
C THR A 178 11.31 7.07 -3.74
N GLY A 179 11.67 6.76 -4.98
CA GLY A 179 11.04 5.68 -5.77
C GLY A 179 11.17 4.30 -5.13
N THR A 180 12.28 4.01 -4.44
CA THR A 180 12.47 2.75 -3.70
C THR A 180 11.44 2.60 -2.58
N MET A 181 11.11 3.68 -1.88
CA MET A 181 10.09 3.73 -0.83
C MET A 181 8.71 3.34 -1.37
N LEU A 182 8.36 3.84 -2.56
CA LEU A 182 7.11 3.52 -3.23
C LEU A 182 7.08 2.05 -3.69
N LEU A 183 8.18 1.54 -4.23
CA LEU A 183 8.30 0.13 -4.61
C LEU A 183 8.11 -0.80 -3.41
N THR A 184 8.78 -0.51 -2.28
CA THR A 184 8.64 -1.28 -1.04
C THR A 184 7.21 -1.23 -0.52
N SER A 185 6.53 -0.07 -0.59
CA SER A 185 5.11 0.04 -0.27
C SER A 185 4.24 -0.91 -1.10
N GLY A 186 4.43 -0.93 -2.42
CA GLY A 186 3.70 -1.82 -3.32
C GLY A 186 3.94 -3.30 -2.99
N LEU A 187 5.19 -3.69 -2.75
CA LEU A 187 5.54 -5.06 -2.37
C LEU A 187 4.91 -5.48 -1.03
N PHE A 188 4.93 -4.61 -0.01
CA PHE A 188 4.27 -4.90 1.25
C PHE A 188 2.75 -5.00 1.11
N CYS A 189 2.12 -4.19 0.27
CA CYS A 189 0.70 -4.32 -0.04
C CYS A 189 0.41 -5.67 -0.70
N PHE A 190 1.22 -6.09 -1.69
CA PHE A 190 1.09 -7.39 -2.32
C PHE A 190 1.22 -8.55 -1.33
N PHE A 191 2.25 -8.53 -0.47
CA PHE A 191 2.44 -9.56 0.54
C PHE A 191 1.32 -9.58 1.57
N GLN A 192 0.86 -8.42 2.03
CA GLN A 192 -0.26 -8.31 2.96
C GLN A 192 -1.52 -8.97 2.38
N VAL A 193 -1.92 -8.64 1.15
CA VAL A 193 -3.10 -9.23 0.51
C VAL A 193 -2.93 -10.75 0.35
N SER A 194 -1.79 -11.17 -0.19
CA SER A 194 -1.49 -12.58 -0.47
C SER A 194 -1.49 -13.44 0.79
N LEU A 195 -0.76 -12.99 1.82
CA LEU A 195 -0.67 -13.70 3.09
C LEU A 195 -1.99 -13.69 3.85
N SER A 196 -2.81 -12.63 3.73
CA SER A 196 -4.15 -12.61 4.34
C SER A 196 -5.03 -13.71 3.78
N ILE A 197 -5.06 -13.88 2.46
CA ILE A 197 -5.83 -14.96 1.80
C ILE A 197 -5.34 -16.33 2.25
N ILE A 198 -4.02 -16.57 2.21
CA ILE A 198 -3.42 -17.85 2.62
C ILE A 198 -3.73 -18.14 4.10
N ASN A 199 -3.51 -17.17 4.99
CA ASN A 199 -3.70 -17.35 6.41
C ASN A 199 -5.17 -17.63 6.77
N GLU A 200 -6.10 -16.95 6.11
CA GLU A 200 -7.52 -17.07 6.46
C GLU A 200 -8.20 -18.26 5.79
N PHE A 201 -7.79 -18.68 4.59
CA PHE A 201 -8.46 -19.76 3.84
C PHE A 201 -7.68 -21.06 3.74
N LEU A 202 -6.37 -21.08 3.95
CA LEU A 202 -5.55 -22.30 3.90
C LEU A 202 -5.16 -22.79 5.30
N HIS A 203 -4.42 -21.97 6.06
CA HIS A 203 -3.97 -22.35 7.39
C HIS A 203 -3.71 -21.13 8.28
N TYR A 204 -4.55 -20.97 9.31
CA TYR A 204 -4.46 -19.86 10.24
C TYR A 204 -3.27 -20.02 11.20
N ASN A 205 -2.38 -19.02 11.19
CA ASN A 205 -1.23 -18.95 12.08
C ASN A 205 -1.04 -17.52 12.61
N LYS A 206 -0.92 -17.38 13.94
CA LYS A 206 -0.71 -16.07 14.60
C LYS A 206 0.55 -15.35 14.14
N THR A 207 1.60 -16.07 13.77
CA THR A 207 2.84 -15.50 13.22
C THR A 207 2.55 -14.79 11.90
N PHE A 208 1.72 -15.39 11.02
CA PHE A 208 1.31 -14.75 9.78
C PHE A 208 0.43 -13.53 10.04
N VAL A 209 -0.48 -13.56 11.02
CA VAL A 209 -1.25 -12.36 11.42
C VAL A 209 -0.32 -11.19 11.75
N THR A 210 0.75 -11.45 12.52
CA THR A 210 1.74 -10.43 12.87
C THR A 210 2.47 -9.89 11.64
N ILE A 211 2.94 -10.77 10.74
CA ILE A 211 3.64 -10.39 9.50
C ILE A 211 2.69 -9.58 8.58
N ILE A 212 1.46 -10.04 8.40
CA ILE A 212 0.42 -9.37 7.60
C ILE A 212 0.21 -7.93 8.12
N MET A 213 0.06 -7.77 9.43
CA MET A 213 -0.15 -6.46 10.05
C MET A 213 1.05 -5.53 9.87
N ILE A 214 2.28 -6.03 10.02
CA ILE A 214 3.49 -5.24 9.77
C ILE A 214 3.56 -4.82 8.30
N CYS A 215 3.33 -5.75 7.36
CA CYS A 215 3.29 -5.44 5.93
C CYS A 215 2.21 -4.40 5.62
N HIS A 216 1.01 -4.55 6.18
CA HIS A 216 -0.10 -3.61 6.00
C HIS A 216 0.27 -2.19 6.42
N THR A 217 0.69 -2.03 7.67
CA THR A 217 0.97 -0.73 8.27
C THR A 217 2.16 -0.05 7.59
N LEU A 218 3.22 -0.80 7.26
CA LEU A 218 4.36 -0.28 6.51
C LEU A 218 3.99 0.07 5.08
N ALA A 219 3.18 -0.73 4.38
CA ALA A 219 2.73 -0.41 3.02
C ALA A 219 2.06 0.99 2.99
N VAL A 220 1.13 1.22 3.90
CA VAL A 220 0.37 2.47 3.99
C VAL A 220 1.26 3.64 4.41
N TYR A 221 2.11 3.45 5.42
CA TYR A 221 3.04 4.49 5.88
C TYR A 221 4.05 4.89 4.79
N LEU A 222 4.63 3.92 4.08
CA LEU A 222 5.61 4.17 3.03
C LEU A 222 4.97 4.90 1.82
N LEU A 223 3.74 4.55 1.45
CA LEU A 223 2.99 5.27 0.42
C LEU A 223 2.75 6.72 0.84
N LYS A 224 2.32 6.94 2.08
CA LYS A 224 2.11 8.27 2.64
C LYS A 224 3.39 9.11 2.55
N SER A 225 4.53 8.62 3.04
CA SER A 225 5.72 9.47 3.03
C SER A 225 6.32 9.64 1.63
N PHE A 226 6.06 8.75 0.66
CA PHE A 226 6.31 9.04 -0.75
C PHE A 226 5.48 10.25 -1.21
N LEU A 227 4.16 10.26 -0.96
CA LEU A 227 3.26 11.34 -1.38
C LEU A 227 3.54 12.69 -0.71
N VAL A 228 4.06 12.67 0.52
CA VAL A 228 4.47 13.89 1.23
C VAL A 228 5.82 14.41 0.73
N SER A 229 6.81 13.52 0.59
CA SER A 229 8.19 13.91 0.31
C SER A 229 8.45 14.20 -1.17
N THR A 230 7.53 13.80 -2.05
CA THR A 230 7.72 13.84 -3.50
C THR A 230 6.68 14.75 -4.14
N ASN A 231 7.15 15.71 -4.93
CA ASN A 231 6.29 16.49 -5.82
C ASN A 231 6.33 15.90 -7.23
N PRO A 232 5.21 15.91 -7.98
CA PRO A 232 5.22 15.47 -9.36
C PRO A 232 6.11 16.41 -10.20
N LEU A 233 6.90 15.84 -11.11
CA LEU A 233 7.77 16.61 -12.00
C LEU A 233 6.93 17.54 -12.89
N LYS A 234 7.35 18.81 -12.98
CA LYS A 234 6.79 19.75 -13.96
C LYS A 234 7.36 19.46 -15.35
N LYS A 235 6.56 19.68 -16.40
CA LYS A 235 6.97 19.47 -17.82
C LYS A 235 8.27 20.19 -18.20
N GLU A 236 8.60 21.30 -17.55
CA GLU A 236 9.79 22.12 -17.81
C GLU A 236 11.08 21.51 -17.22
N GLU A 237 11.01 20.82 -16.07
CA GLU A 237 12.17 20.16 -15.44
C GLU A 237 12.59 18.89 -16.18
N ILE A 238 11.64 18.28 -16.89
CA ILE A 238 11.85 17.15 -17.80
C ILE A 238 12.77 17.54 -18.95
N ILE A 239 12.60 18.72 -19.56
CA ILE A 239 13.39 19.15 -20.72
C ILE A 239 14.84 19.44 -20.32
N ASN A 240 15.08 20.06 -19.16
CA ASN A 240 16.42 20.47 -18.71
C ASN A 240 17.29 19.33 -18.16
N LYS A 241 16.75 18.14 -17.91
CA LYS A 241 17.54 16.99 -17.43
C LYS A 241 18.20 16.21 -18.59
N PHE A 242 17.85 16.53 -19.84
CA PHE A 242 18.27 15.81 -21.05
C PHE A 242 18.94 16.69 -22.12
N ILE A 243 19.17 17.98 -21.84
CA ILE A 243 20.06 18.87 -22.61
C ILE A 243 21.34 19.03 -21.79
#